data_AF-E8V5C7-F1
#
_entry.id   AF-E8V5C7-F1
#
_cell.length_a   1.000
_cell.length_b   1.000
_cell.length_c   1.000
_cell.angle_alpha   90.00
_cell.angle_beta   90.00
_cell.angle_gamma   90.00
#
_symmetry.space_group_name_H-M   'P 1'
#
loop_
_entity.id
_entity.type
_entity.pdbx_description
1 polymer ?
#
loop_
_entity_poly.entity_id
_entity_poly.type
_entity_poly.pdbx_seq_one_letter_code
_entity_poly.pdbx_strand_id
1 'polypeptide(L)'
;MLPITRLCGGLPSGSELGTLTDMGIMVVLMAYAVALTVAASVGAVLLGTLVYVLTRKSGRRRKRAVVASALFPFMCVLFAGAWFVVYASINSLVFDRDPGLGDGWQTPLPNGYALMMIDTTDQGTVYNPKTQGKDGSISLRDDAVFGVRQLQVSQSLIFGARDVGYFGRIGQESKFVDSYFELQTKQNKVIEFKSLEDLRNRASSEGVTLNLRPFEAVFGDYRTTWFDYISGLILIVVPLIGFGLLVRWVWTIRRVREDSPHLATLEETP
;
A
#
# COMPACT_ATOMS: atom_id res chain seq x y z
N MET A 1 6.49 -25.58 12.51
CA MET A 1 6.15 -26.27 11.24
C MET A 1 4.62 -26.34 11.18
N LEU A 2 3.99 -25.48 10.37
CA LEU A 2 2.54 -25.42 10.20
C LEU A 2 2.16 -26.17 8.90
N PRO A 3 1.07 -26.96 8.89
CA PRO A 3 0.69 -27.74 7.72
C PRO A 3 0.08 -26.84 6.65
N ILE A 4 0.73 -26.84 5.48
CA ILE A 4 0.23 -26.24 4.23
C ILE A 4 -0.76 -27.24 3.61
N THR A 5 -2.02 -27.21 4.03
CA THR A 5 -3.07 -28.02 3.38
C THR A 5 -4.44 -27.35 3.50
N ARG A 6 -4.72 -26.46 2.54
CA ARG A 6 -6.05 -26.19 1.92
C ARG A 6 -5.95 -24.97 1.00
N LEU A 7 -5.62 -25.20 -0.27
CA LEU A 7 -5.71 -24.22 -1.36
C LEU A 7 -6.45 -24.85 -2.55
N CYS A 8 -7.71 -25.24 -2.35
CA CYS A 8 -8.67 -25.54 -3.41
C CYS A 8 -10.08 -25.20 -2.90
N GLY A 9 -10.32 -23.92 -2.59
CA GLY A 9 -11.67 -23.37 -2.43
C GLY A 9 -11.97 -22.55 -3.68
N GLY A 10 -13.07 -22.88 -4.36
CA GLY A 10 -13.47 -22.27 -5.63
C GLY A 10 -13.49 -20.74 -5.57
N LEU A 11 -12.95 -20.12 -6.62
CA LEU A 11 -13.04 -18.69 -6.87
C LEU A 11 -14.52 -18.26 -6.87
N PRO A 12 -14.95 -17.38 -5.96
CA PRO A 12 -16.27 -16.78 -6.06
C PRO A 12 -16.32 -15.91 -7.32
N SER A 13 -17.31 -16.13 -8.17
CA SER A 13 -17.63 -15.28 -9.31
C SER A 13 -18.15 -13.93 -8.80
N GLY A 14 -17.24 -13.01 -8.52
CA GLY A 14 -17.55 -11.62 -8.14
C GLY A 14 -17.68 -10.75 -9.38
N SER A 15 -18.92 -10.45 -9.79
CA SER A 15 -19.16 -9.57 -10.94
C SER A 15 -20.08 -8.38 -10.67
N GLU A 16 -20.54 -8.15 -9.43
CA GLU A 16 -21.45 -7.02 -9.14
C GLU A 16 -21.08 -6.19 -7.91
N LEU A 17 -19.98 -6.52 -7.23
CA LEU A 17 -19.58 -5.91 -5.95
C LEU A 17 -18.48 -4.84 -6.07
N GLY A 18 -17.93 -4.68 -7.27
CA GLY A 18 -16.75 -3.85 -7.58
C GLY A 18 -17.09 -2.66 -8.47
N THR A 19 -18.04 -1.82 -8.08
CA THR A 19 -18.37 -0.64 -8.90
C THR A 19 -18.15 0.69 -8.18
N LEU A 20 -18.44 0.82 -6.88
CA LEU A 20 -18.27 2.11 -6.20
C LEU A 20 -16.88 2.29 -5.55
N THR A 21 -16.41 1.31 -4.77
CA THR A 21 -15.04 1.31 -4.21
C THR A 21 -14.00 1.19 -5.32
N ASP A 22 -14.33 0.46 -6.39
CA ASP A 22 -13.50 0.31 -7.58
C ASP A 22 -13.38 1.62 -8.37
N MET A 23 -14.40 2.50 -8.34
CA MET A 23 -14.35 3.79 -9.04
C MET A 23 -13.33 4.75 -8.42
N GLY A 24 -13.26 4.86 -7.08
CA GLY A 24 -12.28 5.72 -6.41
C GLY A 24 -10.83 5.26 -6.67
N ILE A 25 -10.57 3.96 -6.48
CA ILE A 25 -9.27 3.35 -6.74
C ILE A 25 -8.87 3.51 -8.22
N MET A 26 -9.80 3.31 -9.16
CA MET A 26 -9.53 3.45 -10.59
C MET A 26 -9.13 4.88 -10.96
N VAL A 27 -9.81 5.90 -10.42
CA VAL A 27 -9.46 7.30 -10.67
C VAL A 27 -8.06 7.61 -10.18
N VAL A 28 -7.72 7.16 -8.97
CA VAL A 28 -6.38 7.33 -8.39
C VAL A 28 -5.33 6.62 -9.25
N LEU A 29 -5.56 5.37 -9.64
CA LEU A 29 -4.64 4.61 -10.50
C LEU A 29 -4.45 5.26 -11.87
N MET A 30 -5.51 5.82 -12.47
CA MET A 30 -5.43 6.54 -13.74
C MET A 30 -4.58 7.81 -13.60
N ALA A 31 -4.78 8.58 -12.53
CA ALA A 31 -3.97 9.77 -12.25
C ALA A 31 -2.48 9.41 -12.11
N TYR A 32 -2.16 8.35 -11.35
CA TYR A 32 -0.79 7.85 -11.24
C TYR A 32 -0.24 7.35 -12.57
N ALA A 33 -1.03 6.64 -13.39
CA ALA A 33 -0.60 6.15 -14.69
C ALA A 33 -0.21 7.30 -15.63
N VAL A 34 -0.98 8.40 -15.65
CA VAL A 34 -0.66 9.61 -16.41
C VAL A 34 0.64 10.25 -15.90
N ALA A 35 0.72 10.49 -14.58
CA ALA A 35 1.90 11.12 -13.98
C ALA A 35 3.18 10.31 -14.22
N LEU A 36 3.12 8.98 -14.06
CA LEU A 36 4.24 8.07 -14.28
C LEU A 36 4.63 7.99 -15.77
N THR A 37 3.67 8.06 -16.69
CA THR A 37 3.94 8.08 -18.13
C THR A 37 4.67 9.36 -18.55
N VAL A 38 4.25 10.51 -18.01
CA VAL A 38 4.93 11.80 -18.23
C VAL A 38 6.35 11.75 -17.66
N ALA A 39 6.51 11.29 -16.42
CA ALA A 39 7.83 11.14 -15.78
C ALA A 39 8.74 10.18 -16.57
N ALA A 40 8.22 9.05 -17.03
CA ALA A 40 8.95 8.10 -17.86
C ALA A 40 9.36 8.71 -19.21
N SER A 41 8.51 9.52 -19.83
CA SER A 41 8.81 10.20 -21.09
C SER A 41 9.96 11.20 -20.94
N VAL A 42 9.94 12.00 -19.87
CA VAL A 42 11.05 12.91 -19.53
C VAL A 42 12.34 12.13 -19.27
N GLY A 43 12.25 11.08 -18.43
CA GLY A 43 13.38 10.20 -18.14
C GLY A 43 13.97 9.54 -19.39
N ALA A 44 13.12 9.14 -20.35
CA ALA A 44 13.53 8.51 -21.60
C ALA A 44 14.34 9.46 -22.48
N VAL A 45 13.89 10.72 -22.60
CA VAL A 45 14.63 11.76 -23.34
C VAL A 45 15.97 12.04 -22.69
N LEU A 46 16.01 12.20 -21.36
CA LEU A 46 17.24 12.49 -20.63
C LEU A 46 18.25 11.35 -20.73
N LEU A 47 17.85 10.11 -20.42
CA LEU A 47 18.72 8.93 -20.48
C LEU A 47 19.15 8.63 -21.91
N GLY A 48 18.23 8.71 -22.87
CA GLY A 48 18.54 8.51 -24.29
C GLY A 48 19.55 9.53 -24.81
N THR A 49 19.38 10.81 -24.48
CA THR A 49 20.31 11.89 -24.85
C THR A 49 21.68 11.71 -24.19
N LEU A 50 21.70 11.41 -22.89
CA LEU A 50 22.94 11.18 -22.16
C LEU A 50 23.72 10.01 -22.78
N VAL A 51 23.06 8.88 -23.01
CA VAL A 51 23.70 7.71 -23.62
C VAL A 51 24.12 7.99 -25.05
N TYR A 52 23.33 8.76 -25.82
CA TYR A 52 23.71 9.19 -27.16
C TYR A 52 25.01 10.00 -27.15
N VAL A 53 25.14 10.96 -26.24
CA VAL A 53 26.36 11.79 -26.08
C VAL A 53 27.54 10.93 -25.65
N LEU A 54 27.36 10.06 -24.65
CA LEU A 54 28.41 9.19 -24.11
C LEU A 54 28.90 8.15 -25.14
N THR A 55 28.04 7.73 -26.06
CA THR A 55 28.35 6.68 -27.05
C THR A 55 28.40 7.21 -28.49
N ARG A 56 28.53 8.54 -28.67
CA ARG A 56 28.42 9.24 -29.97
C ARG A 56 29.28 8.63 -31.06
N LYS A 57 30.46 8.11 -30.69
CA LYS A 57 31.44 7.56 -31.63
C LYS A 57 31.34 6.02 -31.83
N SER A 58 30.45 5.31 -31.15
CA SER A 58 30.44 3.82 -31.04
C SER A 58 29.61 3.06 -32.10
N GLY A 59 29.38 3.64 -33.28
CA GLY A 59 28.81 2.93 -34.45
C GLY A 59 27.44 2.26 -34.22
N ARG A 60 27.23 1.06 -34.77
CA ARG A 60 25.92 0.35 -34.75
C ARG A 60 25.46 -0.07 -33.35
N ARG A 61 26.38 -0.31 -32.41
CA ARG A 61 26.09 -0.66 -31.01
C ARG A 61 25.48 0.51 -30.22
N ARG A 62 25.73 1.76 -30.66
CA ARG A 62 25.12 2.99 -30.13
C ARG A 62 23.59 2.94 -30.16
N LYS A 63 23.02 2.60 -31.32
CA LYS A 63 21.57 2.65 -31.53
C LYS A 63 20.83 1.78 -30.50
N ARG A 64 21.34 0.57 -30.24
CA ARG A 64 20.76 -0.36 -29.26
C ARG A 64 20.82 0.19 -27.83
N ALA A 65 21.96 0.77 -27.43
CA ALA A 65 22.12 1.33 -26.10
C ALA A 65 21.21 2.55 -25.86
N VAL A 66 21.11 3.45 -26.85
CA VAL A 66 20.20 4.61 -26.79
C VAL A 66 18.74 4.15 -26.67
N VAL A 67 18.30 3.21 -27.51
CA VAL A 67 16.93 2.69 -27.46
C VAL A 67 16.63 2.01 -26.13
N ALA A 68 17.51 1.15 -25.64
CA ALA A 68 17.31 0.49 -24.34
C ALA A 68 17.25 1.49 -23.18
N SER A 69 18.07 2.53 -23.22
CA SER A 69 18.09 3.57 -22.18
C SER A 69 16.83 4.45 -22.21
N ALA A 70 16.31 4.72 -23.41
CA ALA A 70 15.04 5.41 -23.58
C ALA A 70 13.85 4.54 -23.15
N LEU A 71 13.89 3.22 -23.36
CA LEU A 71 12.83 2.30 -22.94
C LEU A 71 12.85 2.00 -21.44
N PHE A 72 14.00 2.13 -20.77
CA PHE A 72 14.18 1.73 -19.38
C PHE A 72 13.18 2.38 -18.39
N PRO A 73 12.89 3.70 -18.43
CA PRO A 73 11.88 4.31 -17.55
C PRO A 73 10.48 3.71 -17.75
N PHE A 74 10.07 3.42 -18.99
CA PHE A 74 8.79 2.78 -19.27
C PHE A 74 8.74 1.35 -18.73
N MET A 75 9.84 0.60 -18.84
CA MET A 75 9.94 -0.73 -18.23
C MET A 75 9.84 -0.67 -16.71
N CYS A 76 10.36 0.38 -16.06
CA CYS A 76 10.19 0.58 -14.63
C CYS A 76 8.74 0.84 -14.23
N VAL A 77 8.01 1.66 -15.01
CA VAL A 77 6.58 1.91 -14.78
C VAL A 77 5.75 0.64 -14.99
N LEU A 78 6.01 -0.12 -16.06
CA LEU A 78 5.36 -1.40 -16.31
C LEU A 78 5.62 -2.40 -15.18
N PHE A 79 6.87 -2.49 -14.72
CA PHE A 79 7.23 -3.32 -13.56
C PHE A 79 6.50 -2.88 -12.30
N ALA A 80 6.47 -1.57 -12.00
CA ALA A 80 5.76 -1.04 -10.83
C ALA A 80 4.27 -1.37 -10.87
N GLY A 81 3.61 -1.21 -12.02
CA GLY A 81 2.21 -1.57 -12.19
C GLY A 81 1.95 -3.07 -12.01
N ALA A 82 2.75 -3.93 -12.64
CA ALA A 82 2.62 -5.39 -12.49
C ALA A 82 2.89 -5.84 -11.05
N TRP A 83 3.90 -5.27 -10.40
CA TRP A 83 4.23 -5.55 -9.00
C TRP A 83 3.12 -5.10 -8.06
N PHE A 84 2.53 -3.93 -8.31
CA PHE A 84 1.40 -3.44 -7.53
C PHE A 84 0.20 -4.41 -7.60
N VAL A 85 -0.15 -4.94 -8.77
CA VAL A 85 -1.23 -5.93 -8.92
C VAL A 85 -0.95 -7.19 -8.08
N VAL A 86 0.29 -7.68 -8.08
CA VAL A 86 0.71 -8.83 -7.25
C VAL A 86 0.60 -8.49 -5.77
N TYR A 87 1.13 -7.35 -5.34
CA TYR A 87 1.07 -6.88 -3.96
C TYR A 87 -0.38 -6.70 -3.47
N ALA A 88 -1.26 -6.10 -4.29
CA ALA A 88 -2.67 -5.90 -3.97
C ALA A 88 -3.40 -7.24 -3.85
N SER A 89 -3.13 -8.17 -4.77
CA SER A 89 -3.72 -9.51 -4.77
C SER A 89 -3.32 -10.29 -3.51
N ILE A 90 -2.05 -10.23 -3.10
CA ILE A 90 -1.58 -10.89 -1.87
C ILE A 90 -2.22 -10.26 -0.63
N ASN A 91 -2.28 -8.92 -0.54
CA ASN A 91 -2.93 -8.25 0.59
C ASN A 91 -4.40 -8.63 0.70
N SER A 92 -5.13 -8.62 -0.42
CA SER A 92 -6.54 -8.97 -0.43
C SER A 92 -6.79 -10.44 -0.12
N LEU A 93 -6.08 -11.37 -0.76
CA LEU A 93 -6.38 -12.80 -0.70
C LEU A 93 -5.75 -13.52 0.51
N VAL A 94 -4.60 -13.05 0.99
CA VAL A 94 -3.83 -13.74 2.04
C VAL A 94 -3.95 -13.02 3.37
N PHE A 95 -3.99 -11.69 3.35
CA PHE A 95 -3.98 -10.88 4.58
C PHE A 95 -5.33 -10.23 4.90
N ASP A 96 -6.35 -10.37 4.04
CA ASP A 96 -7.65 -9.71 4.16
C ASP A 96 -7.53 -8.18 4.36
N ARG A 97 -6.58 -7.56 3.64
CA ARG A 97 -6.24 -6.13 3.74
C ARG A 97 -6.45 -5.41 2.43
N ASP A 98 -6.74 -4.12 2.54
CA ASP A 98 -6.67 -3.22 1.39
C ASP A 98 -5.21 -2.95 0.98
N PRO A 99 -4.88 -2.84 -0.33
CA PRO A 99 -3.54 -2.45 -0.81
C PRO A 99 -3.03 -1.10 -0.27
N GLY A 100 -3.86 -0.29 0.38
CA GLY A 100 -3.49 1.02 0.88
C GLY A 100 -3.58 2.11 -0.19
N LEU A 101 -4.42 1.90 -1.22
CA LEU A 101 -4.70 2.88 -2.26
C LEU A 101 -6.21 3.06 -2.39
N GLY A 102 -6.65 4.32 -2.46
CA GLY A 102 -8.07 4.68 -2.51
C GLY A 102 -8.52 5.36 -1.22
N ASP A 103 -9.84 5.54 -1.13
CA ASP A 103 -10.48 6.34 -0.08
C ASP A 103 -10.68 5.55 1.21
N GLY A 104 -10.78 4.21 1.11
CA GLY A 104 -10.99 3.32 2.24
C GLY A 104 -9.78 2.42 2.51
N TRP A 105 -9.34 2.37 3.77
CA TRP A 105 -8.28 1.46 4.21
C TRP A 105 -8.78 0.55 5.32
N GLN A 106 -8.73 -0.76 5.10
CA GLN A 106 -9.13 -1.75 6.10
C GLN A 106 -7.96 -2.65 6.54
N THR A 107 -7.97 -3.03 7.81
CA THR A 107 -7.05 -4.04 8.35
C THR A 107 -7.75 -4.94 9.38
N PRO A 108 -7.54 -6.26 9.32
CA PRO A 108 -8.13 -7.18 10.29
C PRO A 108 -7.43 -7.09 11.65
N LEU A 109 -8.18 -7.37 12.70
CA LEU A 109 -7.72 -7.53 14.07
C LEU A 109 -7.65 -9.01 14.45
N PRO A 110 -6.77 -9.40 15.39
CA PRO A 110 -6.59 -10.80 15.78
C PRO A 110 -7.82 -11.44 16.44
N ASN A 111 -8.81 -10.64 16.83
CA ASN A 111 -10.03 -11.06 17.52
C ASN A 111 -11.25 -11.18 16.60
N GLY A 112 -11.04 -11.17 15.27
CA GLY A 112 -12.09 -11.35 14.27
C GLY A 112 -12.85 -10.09 13.90
N TYR A 113 -12.50 -8.94 14.49
CA TYR A 113 -12.95 -7.62 14.06
C TYR A 113 -11.98 -7.02 13.03
N ALA A 114 -12.30 -5.85 12.51
CA ALA A 114 -11.43 -5.08 11.64
C ALA A 114 -11.53 -3.59 11.98
N LEU A 115 -10.49 -2.86 11.56
CA LEU A 115 -10.44 -1.41 11.57
C LEU A 115 -10.59 -0.92 10.13
N MET A 116 -11.35 0.15 9.94
CA MET A 116 -11.45 0.86 8.67
C MET A 116 -11.26 2.36 8.88
N MET A 117 -10.51 2.99 7.98
CA MET A 117 -10.43 4.45 7.82
C MET A 117 -11.05 4.82 6.48
N ILE A 118 -11.78 5.93 6.43
CA ILE A 118 -12.30 6.52 5.20
C ILE A 118 -11.92 7.99 5.20
N ASP A 119 -11.31 8.46 4.10
CA ASP A 119 -10.92 9.85 3.79
C ASP A 119 -9.90 10.50 4.76
N THR A 120 -9.88 10.11 6.02
CA THR A 120 -9.13 10.71 7.12
C THR A 120 -8.45 9.63 7.96
N THR A 121 -7.26 9.94 8.50
CA THR A 121 -6.48 8.98 9.31
C THR A 121 -6.72 9.13 10.81
N ASP A 122 -7.26 10.26 11.25
CA ASP A 122 -7.42 10.61 12.67
C ASP A 122 -8.59 9.89 13.36
N GLN A 123 -9.44 9.25 12.57
CA GLN A 123 -10.61 8.50 13.04
C GLN A 123 -10.94 7.33 12.12
N GLY A 124 -11.74 6.40 12.63
CA GLY A 124 -12.21 5.29 11.82
C GLY A 124 -13.35 4.54 12.46
N THR A 125 -13.57 3.34 11.93
CA THR A 125 -14.65 2.44 12.32
C THR A 125 -14.06 1.12 12.79
N VAL A 126 -14.57 0.62 13.91
CA VAL A 126 -14.32 -0.75 14.38
C VAL A 126 -15.57 -1.56 14.06
N TYR A 127 -15.42 -2.69 13.36
CA TYR A 127 -16.56 -3.49 12.92
C TYR A 127 -16.23 -4.97 12.86
N ASN A 128 -17.26 -5.81 12.82
CA ASN A 128 -17.13 -7.24 12.59
C ASN A 128 -17.36 -7.56 11.10
N PRO A 129 -16.32 -7.96 10.34
CA PRO A 129 -16.47 -8.26 8.91
C PRO A 129 -17.46 -9.38 8.60
N LYS A 130 -17.75 -10.27 9.56
CA LYS A 130 -18.68 -11.39 9.36
C LYS A 130 -20.14 -10.97 9.40
N THR A 131 -20.45 -9.85 10.04
CA THR A 131 -21.82 -9.35 10.15
C THR A 131 -22.11 -8.29 9.09
N GLN A 132 -21.08 -7.63 8.54
CA GLN A 132 -21.27 -6.65 7.46
C GLN A 132 -21.66 -7.30 6.14
N GLY A 133 -22.27 -6.49 5.27
CA GLY A 133 -22.57 -6.90 3.90
C GLY A 133 -21.28 -7.18 3.12
N LYS A 134 -21.37 -8.04 2.11
CA LYS A 134 -20.21 -8.34 1.26
C LYS A 134 -19.85 -7.17 0.35
N ASP A 135 -20.76 -6.21 0.19
CA ASP A 135 -20.67 -5.01 -0.64
C ASP A 135 -19.62 -3.99 -0.19
N GLY A 136 -18.87 -4.27 0.88
CA GLY A 136 -17.82 -3.39 1.39
C GLY A 136 -18.37 -2.14 2.09
N SER A 137 -19.69 -1.95 2.08
CA SER A 137 -20.34 -0.90 2.86
C SER A 137 -20.43 -1.35 4.32
N ILE A 138 -20.02 -0.48 5.24
CA ILE A 138 -20.22 -0.72 6.67
C ILE A 138 -21.55 -0.08 7.06
N SER A 139 -22.53 -0.94 7.31
CA SER A 139 -23.82 -0.52 7.81
C SER A 139 -23.76 -0.26 9.32
N LEU A 140 -24.56 0.70 9.78
CA LEU A 140 -24.82 0.90 11.20
C LEU A 140 -25.43 -0.38 11.79
N ARG A 141 -24.64 -1.06 12.62
CA ARG A 141 -25.01 -2.28 13.35
C ARG A 141 -24.58 -2.15 14.80
N ASP A 142 -25.20 -2.93 15.68
CA ASP A 142 -24.91 -2.94 17.11
C ASP A 142 -23.47 -3.36 17.46
N ASP A 143 -22.77 -3.99 16.52
CA ASP A 143 -21.39 -4.44 16.63
C ASP A 143 -20.39 -3.61 15.80
N ALA A 144 -20.84 -2.48 15.26
CA ALA A 144 -20.00 -1.51 14.57
C ALA A 144 -19.95 -0.19 15.34
N VAL A 145 -18.75 0.32 15.55
CA VAL A 145 -18.51 1.59 16.26
C VAL A 145 -17.83 2.55 15.30
N PHE A 146 -18.53 3.62 14.94
CA PHE A 146 -18.07 4.70 14.06
C PHE A 146 -17.44 5.85 14.86
N GLY A 147 -16.65 6.67 14.18
CA GLY A 147 -16.05 7.88 14.77
C GLY A 147 -15.02 7.58 15.86
N VAL A 148 -14.38 6.41 15.83
CA VAL A 148 -13.39 5.99 16.81
C VAL A 148 -12.11 6.78 16.59
N ARG A 149 -11.67 7.54 17.59
CA ARG A 149 -10.45 8.37 17.54
C ARG A 149 -9.29 7.79 18.32
N GLN A 150 -9.60 7.02 19.36
CA GLN A 150 -8.60 6.30 20.13
C GLN A 150 -9.10 4.90 20.42
N LEU A 151 -8.17 3.94 20.42
CA LEU A 151 -8.50 2.57 20.77
C LEU A 151 -7.36 1.84 21.49
N GLN A 152 -7.74 0.74 22.12
CA GLN A 152 -6.86 -0.29 22.62
C GLN A 152 -7.51 -1.64 22.36
N VAL A 153 -6.79 -2.52 21.66
CA VAL A 153 -7.23 -3.89 21.41
C VAL A 153 -6.58 -4.79 22.47
N SER A 154 -7.39 -5.51 23.24
CA SER A 154 -6.95 -6.44 24.28
C SER A 154 -7.69 -7.77 24.17
N GLN A 155 -7.07 -8.75 23.50
CA GLN A 155 -7.67 -10.07 23.27
C GLN A 155 -9.11 -9.96 22.73
N SER A 156 -10.12 -10.40 23.49
CA SER A 156 -11.53 -10.35 23.11
C SER A 156 -12.25 -9.04 23.46
N LEU A 157 -11.53 -8.02 23.89
CA LEU A 157 -12.06 -6.71 24.24
C LEU A 157 -11.41 -5.64 23.37
N ILE A 158 -12.21 -4.67 22.95
CA ILE A 158 -11.73 -3.44 22.32
C ILE A 158 -12.26 -2.28 23.15
N PHE A 159 -11.37 -1.47 23.70
CA PHE A 159 -11.74 -0.24 24.38
C PHE A 159 -11.49 0.92 23.44
N GLY A 160 -12.31 1.95 23.50
CA GLY A 160 -12.09 3.12 22.67
C GLY A 160 -12.82 4.38 23.12
N ALA A 161 -12.42 5.46 22.48
CA ALA A 161 -12.99 6.78 22.59
C ALA A 161 -13.49 7.21 21.20
N ARG A 162 -14.71 7.74 21.14
CA ARG A 162 -15.36 8.11 19.87
C ARG A 162 -16.00 9.48 19.91
N ASP A 163 -16.23 9.98 18.71
CA ASP A 163 -17.02 11.16 18.41
C ASP A 163 -18.40 10.71 17.88
N VAL A 164 -19.45 10.80 18.71
CA VAL A 164 -20.82 10.40 18.29
C VAL A 164 -21.37 11.32 17.20
N GLY A 165 -20.99 12.59 17.22
CA GLY A 165 -21.35 13.59 16.22
C GLY A 165 -20.50 13.55 14.95
N TYR A 166 -19.68 12.50 14.77
CA TYR A 166 -18.70 12.37 13.69
C TYR A 166 -19.24 12.78 12.31
N PHE A 167 -20.38 12.24 11.88
CA PHE A 167 -20.94 12.52 10.55
C PHE A 167 -21.26 13.99 10.31
N GLY A 168 -21.59 14.75 11.37
CA GLY A 168 -21.83 16.20 11.28
C GLY A 168 -20.55 17.05 11.29
N ARG A 169 -19.39 16.44 11.59
CA ARG A 169 -18.08 17.08 11.71
C ARG A 169 -17.04 16.57 10.71
N ILE A 170 -17.44 15.78 9.71
CA ILE A 170 -16.54 15.29 8.66
C ILE A 170 -15.85 16.49 8.00
N GLY A 171 -14.52 16.42 7.89
CA GLY A 171 -13.68 17.49 7.31
C GLY A 171 -13.25 18.59 8.29
N GLN A 172 -13.68 18.55 9.56
CA GLN A 172 -13.17 19.44 10.61
C GLN A 172 -12.07 18.72 11.41
N GLU A 173 -10.89 19.33 11.51
CA GLU A 173 -9.84 18.87 12.43
C GLU A 173 -10.30 19.09 13.88
N SER A 174 -11.01 18.11 14.44
CA SER A 174 -11.43 18.15 15.83
C SER A 174 -10.90 16.92 16.55
N LYS A 175 -10.19 17.09 17.67
CA LYS A 175 -9.83 15.97 18.56
C LYS A 175 -10.98 15.65 19.52
N PHE A 176 -12.20 15.91 19.10
CA PHE A 176 -13.36 15.89 19.97
C PHE A 176 -13.76 14.46 20.30
N VAL A 177 -13.93 14.19 21.59
CA VAL A 177 -14.36 12.90 22.13
C VAL A 177 -15.48 13.19 23.12
N ASP A 178 -16.63 12.58 22.92
CA ASP A 178 -17.81 12.73 23.79
C ASP A 178 -18.30 11.41 24.38
N SER A 179 -17.79 10.28 23.91
CA SER A 179 -18.23 8.95 24.33
C SER A 179 -17.07 7.97 24.37
N TYR A 180 -17.16 7.02 25.30
CA TYR A 180 -16.22 5.93 25.50
C TYR A 180 -16.95 4.61 25.37
N PHE A 181 -16.25 3.54 24.97
CA PHE A 181 -16.89 2.24 24.80
C PHE A 181 -15.97 1.07 25.14
N GLU A 182 -16.59 -0.02 25.55
CA GLU A 182 -16.04 -1.38 25.56
C GLU A 182 -16.83 -2.19 24.52
N LEU A 183 -16.12 -2.83 23.60
CA LEU A 183 -16.67 -3.74 22.62
C LEU A 183 -16.19 -5.16 22.95
N GLN A 184 -17.14 -6.01 23.31
CA GLN A 184 -16.92 -7.42 23.62
C GLN A 184 -17.04 -8.25 22.34
N THR A 185 -15.91 -8.70 21.79
CA THR A 185 -15.87 -9.26 20.43
C THR A 185 -16.47 -10.66 20.32
N LYS A 186 -16.57 -11.41 21.43
CA LYS A 186 -17.22 -12.73 21.43
C LYS A 186 -18.74 -12.62 21.49
N GLN A 187 -19.25 -11.56 22.12
CA GLN A 187 -20.67 -11.32 22.35
C GLN A 187 -21.27 -10.35 21.31
N ASN A 188 -20.44 -9.76 20.45
CA ASN A 188 -20.84 -8.69 19.51
C ASN A 188 -21.59 -7.55 20.21
N LYS A 189 -21.13 -7.17 21.41
CA LYS A 189 -21.84 -6.22 22.27
C LYS A 189 -20.97 -5.00 22.56
N VAL A 190 -21.53 -3.82 22.31
CA VAL A 190 -20.95 -2.53 22.70
C VAL A 190 -21.58 -2.09 24.04
N ILE A 191 -20.74 -1.66 24.97
CA ILE A 191 -21.12 -1.02 26.23
C ILE A 191 -20.55 0.38 26.22
N GLU A 192 -21.42 1.38 26.39
CA GLU A 192 -21.05 2.79 26.32
C GLU A 192 -20.85 3.40 27.70
N PHE A 193 -19.90 4.32 27.79
CA PHE A 193 -19.53 5.06 28.98
C PHE A 193 -19.47 6.56 28.68
N LYS A 194 -19.92 7.37 29.63
CA LYS A 194 -19.90 8.84 29.51
C LYS A 194 -18.56 9.45 29.94
N SER A 195 -17.76 8.73 30.72
CA SER A 195 -16.48 9.22 31.22
C SER A 195 -15.35 8.20 30.98
N LEU A 196 -14.14 8.72 30.81
CA LEU A 196 -12.92 7.92 30.71
C LEU A 196 -12.68 7.11 31.99
N GLU A 197 -13.09 7.64 33.14
CA GLU A 197 -12.88 7.00 34.43
C GLU A 197 -13.77 5.76 34.58
N ASP A 198 -15.02 5.82 34.13
CA ASP A 198 -15.90 4.64 34.11
C ASP A 198 -15.33 3.53 33.21
N LEU A 199 -14.82 3.91 32.03
CA LEU A 199 -14.14 2.98 31.13
C LEU A 199 -12.89 2.38 31.77
N ARG A 200 -12.10 3.17 32.49
CA ARG A 200 -10.88 2.72 33.18
C ARG A 200 -11.21 1.75 34.33
N ASN A 201 -12.23 2.06 35.12
CA ASN A 201 -12.71 1.18 36.19
C ASN A 201 -13.20 -0.15 35.62
N ARG A 202 -13.95 -0.08 34.52
CA ARG A 202 -14.42 -1.27 33.79
C ARG A 202 -13.25 -2.09 33.24
N ALA A 203 -12.29 -1.48 32.55
CA ALA A 203 -11.12 -2.17 32.03
C ALA A 203 -10.30 -2.84 33.15
N SER A 204 -10.15 -2.16 34.29
CA SER A 204 -9.46 -2.69 35.46
C SER A 204 -10.18 -3.90 36.06
N SER A 205 -11.52 -3.90 36.06
CA SER A 205 -12.33 -5.07 36.48
C SER A 205 -12.13 -6.30 35.59
N GLU A 206 -11.73 -6.08 34.33
CA GLU A 206 -11.39 -7.13 33.37
C GLU A 206 -9.86 -7.45 33.36
N GLY A 207 -9.10 -6.88 34.30
CA GLY A 207 -7.64 -7.09 34.41
C GLY A 207 -6.81 -6.39 33.34
N VAL A 208 -7.37 -5.39 32.65
CA VAL A 208 -6.69 -4.64 31.58
C VAL A 208 -6.29 -3.26 32.08
N THR A 209 -5.01 -2.93 31.99
CA THR A 209 -4.55 -1.54 32.18
C THR A 209 -4.91 -0.71 30.95
N LEU A 210 -5.81 0.26 31.13
CA LEU A 210 -6.30 1.10 30.03
C LEU A 210 -5.20 2.05 29.52
N ASN A 211 -4.87 1.94 28.24
CA ASN A 211 -3.93 2.78 27.50
C ASN A 211 -4.48 3.00 26.09
N LEU A 212 -5.39 3.96 25.95
CA LEU A 212 -5.95 4.35 24.66
C LEU A 212 -4.89 5.07 23.83
N ARG A 213 -4.69 4.61 22.59
CA ARG A 213 -3.77 5.22 21.62
C ARG A 213 -4.55 5.79 20.44
N PRO A 214 -4.02 6.81 19.73
CA PRO A 214 -4.66 7.36 18.52
C PRO A 214 -5.02 6.27 17.51
N PHE A 215 -6.13 6.44 16.80
CA PHE A 215 -6.64 5.47 15.84
C PHE A 215 -5.61 5.09 14.79
N GLU A 216 -4.99 6.09 14.16
CA GLU A 216 -3.92 5.91 13.16
C GLU A 216 -2.75 5.06 13.68
N ALA A 217 -2.34 5.24 14.93
CA ALA A 217 -1.20 4.53 15.50
C ALA A 217 -1.51 3.05 15.68
N VAL A 218 -2.70 2.75 16.19
CA VAL A 218 -3.14 1.36 16.35
C VAL A 218 -3.43 0.73 14.98
N PHE A 219 -4.03 1.47 14.05
CA PHE A 219 -4.21 1.02 12.68
C PHE A 219 -2.88 0.64 12.03
N GLY A 220 -1.86 1.50 12.15
CA GLY A 220 -0.51 1.26 11.64
C GLY A 220 0.14 -0.02 12.17
N ASP A 221 0.00 -0.28 13.48
CA ASP A 221 0.53 -1.49 14.12
C ASP A 221 -0.02 -2.79 13.51
N TYR A 222 -1.29 -2.78 13.06
CA TYR A 222 -1.94 -3.96 12.48
C TYR A 222 -1.86 -3.99 10.95
N ARG A 223 -1.85 -2.82 10.29
CA ARG A 223 -1.84 -2.70 8.83
C ARG A 223 -0.47 -2.99 8.24
N THR A 224 0.59 -2.43 8.83
CA THR A 224 1.93 -2.52 8.26
C THR A 224 2.64 -3.76 8.79
N THR A 225 2.99 -4.68 7.90
CA THR A 225 3.78 -5.87 8.23
C THR A 225 5.10 -5.90 7.49
N TRP A 226 5.92 -6.90 7.84
CA TRP A 226 7.16 -7.22 7.11
C TRP A 226 6.95 -7.35 5.59
N PHE A 227 5.76 -7.80 5.15
CA PHE A 227 5.45 -7.96 3.74
C PHE A 227 5.38 -6.63 3.00
N ASP A 228 4.82 -5.59 3.62
CA ASP A 228 4.76 -4.24 3.04
C ASP A 228 6.17 -3.68 2.84
N TYR A 229 7.05 -3.85 3.84
CA TYR A 229 8.45 -3.42 3.74
C TYR A 229 9.23 -4.14 2.64
N ILE A 230 9.08 -5.47 2.54
CA ILE A 230 9.74 -6.25 1.47
C ILE A 230 9.19 -5.86 0.10
N SER A 231 7.88 -5.63 0.00
CA SER A 231 7.24 -5.23 -1.25
C SER A 231 7.72 -3.86 -1.72
N GLY A 232 7.87 -2.90 -0.80
CA GLY A 232 8.48 -1.60 -1.08
C GLY A 232 9.96 -1.73 -1.48
N LEU A 233 10.71 -2.61 -0.83
CA LEU A 233 12.11 -2.87 -1.18
C LEU A 233 12.24 -3.45 -2.60
N ILE A 234 11.41 -4.42 -2.97
CA ILE A 234 11.41 -5.03 -4.32
C ILE A 234 11.12 -3.98 -5.40
N LEU A 235 10.15 -3.09 -5.14
CA LEU A 235 9.78 -2.01 -6.05
C LEU A 235 10.96 -1.09 -6.38
N ILE A 236 11.91 -0.91 -5.45
CA ILE A 236 13.08 -0.04 -5.62
C ILE A 236 14.29 -0.83 -6.14
N VAL A 237 14.60 -1.98 -5.54
CA VAL A 237 15.82 -2.74 -5.81
C VAL A 237 15.85 -3.30 -7.23
N VAL A 238 14.72 -3.78 -7.76
CA VAL A 238 14.67 -4.38 -9.10
C VAL A 238 14.99 -3.35 -10.20
N PRO A 239 14.34 -2.16 -10.23
CA PRO A 239 14.76 -1.08 -11.13
C PRO A 239 16.22 -0.66 -10.95
N LEU A 240 16.72 -0.55 -9.72
CA LEU A 240 18.12 -0.17 -9.47
C LEU A 240 19.11 -1.19 -10.05
N ILE A 241 18.84 -2.49 -9.92
CA ILE A 241 19.65 -3.55 -10.56
C ILE A 241 19.61 -3.39 -12.08
N GLY A 242 18.43 -3.20 -12.66
CA GLY A 242 18.27 -2.98 -14.10
C GLY A 242 19.05 -1.76 -14.60
N PHE A 243 19.01 -0.66 -13.85
CA PHE A 243 19.78 0.55 -14.13
C PHE A 243 21.29 0.30 -14.05
N GLY A 244 21.76 -0.40 -13.01
CA GLY A 244 23.17 -0.76 -12.86
C GLY A 244 23.70 -1.61 -14.02
N LEU A 245 22.90 -2.57 -14.49
CA LEU A 245 23.22 -3.39 -15.66
C LEU A 245 23.28 -2.55 -16.95
N LEU A 246 22.34 -1.61 -17.13
CA LEU A 246 22.32 -0.68 -18.25
C LEU A 246 23.59 0.20 -18.26
N VAL A 247 23.95 0.79 -17.11
CA VAL A 247 25.17 1.61 -16.96
C VAL A 247 26.42 0.78 -17.26
N ARG A 248 26.54 -0.43 -16.70
CA ARG A 248 27.66 -1.35 -16.98
C ARG A 248 27.76 -1.67 -18.47
N TRP A 249 26.64 -1.92 -19.12
CA TRP A 249 26.60 -2.19 -20.56
C TRP A 249 27.06 -0.98 -21.38
N VAL A 250 26.52 0.21 -21.12
CA VAL A 250 26.93 1.46 -21.79
C VAL A 250 28.42 1.73 -21.61
N TRP A 251 28.96 1.52 -20.41
CA TRP A 251 30.39 1.68 -20.15
C TRP A 251 31.23 0.65 -20.93
N THR A 252 30.75 -0.59 -21.05
CA THR A 252 31.43 -1.62 -21.85
C THR A 252 31.53 -1.22 -23.32
N ILE A 253 30.47 -0.66 -23.93
CA ILE A 253 30.56 -0.20 -25.34
C ILE A 253 31.49 1.01 -25.49
N ARG A 254 31.65 1.82 -24.43
CA ARG A 254 32.62 2.91 -24.41
C ARG A 254 34.05 2.39 -24.36
N ARG A 255 34.37 1.44 -23.47
CA ARG A 255 35.74 0.90 -23.27
C ARG A 255 36.26 0.13 -24.47
N VAL A 256 35.47 -0.79 -25.04
CA VAL A 256 35.88 -1.62 -26.20
C VAL A 256 36.40 -0.79 -27.38
N ARG A 257 36.02 0.49 -27.45
CA ARG A 257 36.46 1.40 -28.49
C ARG A 257 37.73 2.20 -28.16
N GLU A 258 38.02 2.45 -26.88
CA GLU A 258 39.28 3.08 -26.45
C GLU A 258 40.49 2.15 -26.75
N ASP A 259 40.26 0.83 -26.82
CA ASP A 259 41.31 -0.17 -27.07
C ASP A 259 41.55 -0.49 -28.56
N SER A 260 40.69 -0.01 -29.47
CA SER A 260 40.83 -0.24 -30.93
C SER A 260 41.52 0.85 -31.79
N PRO A 261 42.05 1.99 -31.30
CA PRO A 261 42.60 3.05 -32.16
C PRO A 261 43.92 2.68 -32.86
N HIS A 262 44.66 1.67 -32.38
CA HIS A 262 45.99 1.33 -32.90
C HIS A 262 46.01 0.39 -34.11
N LEU A 263 44.89 -0.25 -34.46
CA LEU A 263 44.85 -1.13 -35.63
C LEU A 263 44.57 -0.39 -36.94
N ALA A 264 44.07 0.85 -36.88
CA ALA A 264 43.78 1.65 -38.08
C ALA A 264 45.00 2.40 -38.63
N THR A 265 46.14 2.39 -37.93
CA THR A 265 47.37 3.10 -38.34
C THR A 265 48.43 2.20 -38.95
N LEU A 266 48.23 0.87 -38.97
CA LEU A 266 49.19 -0.09 -39.52
C LEU A 266 48.87 -0.54 -40.97
N GLU A 267 47.78 -0.06 -41.56
CA GLU A 267 47.40 -0.36 -42.96
C GLU A 267 47.82 0.74 -43.96
N GLU A 268 48.44 1.83 -43.49
CA GLU A 268 48.93 2.95 -44.34
C GLU A 268 50.47 3.07 -44.34
N THR A 269 51.18 1.95 -44.37
CA THR A 269 52.59 1.95 -44.77
C THR A 269 52.76 1.05 -45.99
N PRO A 270 53.05 1.62 -47.19
CA PRO A 270 53.22 0.88 -48.43
C PRO A 270 54.50 0.02 -48.46
#